data_AF-A0A7V0MI70-F1
#
_entry.id   AF-A0A7V0MI70-F1
#
_cell.length_a   1.000
_cell.length_b   1.000
_cell.length_c   1.000
_cell.angle_alpha   90.00
_cell.angle_beta   90.00
_cell.angle_gamma   90.00
#
_symmetry.space_group_name_H-M   'P 1'
#
loop_
_entity.id
_entity.type
_entity.pdbx_description
1 polymer ?
#
loop_
_entity_poly.entity_id
_entity_poly.type
_entity_poly.pdbx_seq_one_letter_code
_entity_poly.pdbx_strand_id
1 'polypeptide(L)'
;MARGSQKESKQEAIFRAALKVIKKRGFHKARMADIAAEAGTSYGLVYHYFASKEDLFDAIQERWWGRLFELMKNLAGTPLS
;
A
#
# COMPACT_ATOMS: atom_id res chain seq x y z
N MET A 1 -10.91 20.67 20.51
CA MET A 1 -11.09 21.29 19.18
C MET A 1 -10.83 20.23 18.10
N ALA A 2 -11.74 20.16 17.11
CA ALA A 2 -11.88 19.26 15.97
C ALA A 2 -10.87 18.10 15.75
N ARG A 3 -11.30 16.86 16.03
CA ARG A 3 -10.78 15.65 15.32
C ARG A 3 -11.44 15.61 13.94
N GLY A 4 -10.88 16.36 12.99
CA GLY A 4 -11.24 16.16 11.58
C GLY A 4 -10.85 14.73 11.20
N SER A 5 -11.81 13.91 10.78
CA SER A 5 -11.53 12.62 10.15
C SER A 5 -10.63 12.90 8.95
N GLN A 6 -9.33 12.63 9.06
CA GLN A 6 -8.41 12.78 7.93
C GLN A 6 -8.87 11.75 6.90
N LYS A 7 -9.55 12.23 5.85
CA LYS A 7 -10.11 11.38 4.81
C LYS A 7 -8.94 10.62 4.21
N GLU A 8 -8.97 9.30 4.35
CA GLU A 8 -7.93 8.45 3.80
C GLU A 8 -7.77 8.74 2.30
N SER A 9 -6.52 8.86 1.84
CA SER A 9 -6.24 9.06 0.42
C SER A 9 -6.69 7.82 -0.37
N LYS A 10 -7.09 8.02 -1.62
CA LYS A 10 -7.47 6.90 -2.50
C LYS A 10 -6.31 5.91 -2.67
N GLN A 11 -5.08 6.42 -2.72
CA GLN A 11 -3.87 5.60 -2.75
C GLN A 11 -3.73 4.71 -1.51
N GLU A 12 -3.99 5.23 -0.30
CA GLU A 12 -3.91 4.45 0.94
C GLU A 12 -4.99 3.36 0.99
N ALA A 13 -6.20 3.68 0.50
CA ALA A 13 -7.29 2.71 0.41
C ALA A 13 -6.93 1.56 -0.54
N ILE A 14 -6.32 1.88 -1.69
CA ILE A 14 -5.84 0.88 -2.66
C ILE A 14 -4.74 0.02 -2.05
N PHE A 15 -3.78 0.61 -1.33
CA PHE A 15 -2.72 -0.14 -0.65
C PHE A 15 -3.27 -1.15 0.35
N ARG A 16 -4.19 -0.72 1.22
CA ARG A 16 -4.81 -1.60 2.22
C ARG A 16 -5.63 -2.71 1.57
N ALA A 17 -6.36 -2.41 0.50
CA ALA A 17 -7.09 -3.40 -0.28
C ALA A 17 -6.15 -4.43 -0.91
N ALA A 18 -5.05 -3.98 -1.51
CA ALA A 18 -4.04 -4.85 -2.11
C ALA A 18 -3.47 -5.85 -1.10
N LEU A 19 -3.08 -5.36 0.08
CA LEU A 19 -2.58 -6.21 1.16
C LEU A 19 -3.59 -7.27 1.60
N LYS A 20 -4.87 -6.91 1.73
CA LYS A 20 -5.92 -7.87 2.10
C LYS A 20 -6.13 -8.93 1.01
N VAL A 21 -6.20 -8.51 -0.25
CA VAL A 21 -6.40 -9.42 -1.39
C VAL A 21 -5.21 -10.38 -1.52
N ILE A 22 -3.99 -9.86 -1.46
CA ILE A 22 -2.75 -10.65 -1.52
C ILE A 22 -2.68 -11.61 -0.32
N LYS A 23 -2.98 -11.15 0.90
CA LYS A 23 -3.03 -12.02 2.08
C LYS A 23 -4.04 -13.17 1.93
N LYS A 24 -5.19 -12.92 1.31
CA LYS A 24 -6.26 -13.91 1.15
C LYS A 24 -5.99 -14.91 0.03
N ARG A 25 -5.36 -14.48 -1.07
CA ARG A 25 -5.28 -15.26 -2.33
C ARG A 25 -3.86 -15.65 -2.74
N GLY A 26 -2.85 -15.03 -2.15
CA GLY A 26 -1.48 -15.03 -2.65
C GLY A 26 -1.29 -14.03 -3.79
N PHE A 27 -0.05 -13.57 -3.96
CA PHE A 27 0.29 -12.53 -4.94
C PHE A 27 -0.09 -12.91 -6.38
N HIS A 28 0.29 -14.11 -6.83
CA HIS A 28 0.03 -14.53 -8.21
C HIS A 28 -1.46 -14.58 -8.58
N LYS A 29 -2.33 -15.00 -7.65
CA LYS A 29 -3.78 -15.11 -7.88
C LYS A 29 -4.53 -13.79 -7.65
N ALA A 30 -3.92 -12.81 -6.98
CA ALA A 30 -4.51 -11.49 -6.84
C ALA A 30 -4.61 -10.80 -8.22
N ARG A 31 -5.75 -10.16 -8.49
CA ARG A 31 -6.00 -9.36 -9.70
C ARG A 31 -6.26 -7.92 -9.31
N MET A 32 -5.89 -6.97 -10.19
CA MET A 32 -6.23 -5.55 -10.03
C MET A 32 -7.73 -5.33 -9.82
N ALA A 33 -8.54 -6.19 -10.43
CA ALA A 33 -9.97 -6.33 -10.22
C ALA A 33 -10.41 -6.51 -8.77
N ASP A 34 -9.83 -7.51 -8.11
CA ASP A 34 -10.15 -7.84 -6.73
C ASP A 34 -9.75 -6.68 -5.81
N ILE A 35 -8.66 -6.00 -6.14
CA ILE A 35 -8.13 -4.84 -5.38
C ILE A 35 -9.07 -3.64 -5.52
N ALA A 36 -9.52 -3.32 -6.72
CA ALA A 36 -10.48 -2.24 -6.95
C ALA A 36 -11.79 -2.47 -6.19
N ALA A 37 -12.31 -3.70 -6.24
CA ALA A 37 -13.52 -4.10 -5.51
C ALA A 37 -13.33 -3.99 -3.99
N GLU A 38 -12.23 -4.50 -3.44
CA GLU A 38 -11.92 -4.39 -2.01
C GLU A 38 -11.68 -2.94 -1.56
N ALA A 39 -11.12 -2.09 -2.42
CA ALA A 39 -10.90 -0.67 -2.15
C ALA A 39 -12.18 0.18 -2.28
N GLY A 40 -13.28 -0.40 -2.77
CA GLY A 40 -14.51 0.35 -3.04
C GLY A 40 -14.31 1.44 -4.09
N THR A 41 -13.51 1.17 -5.12
CA THR A 41 -13.18 2.12 -6.18
C THR A 41 -13.25 1.52 -7.57
N SER A 42 -13.13 2.36 -8.61
CA SER A 42 -13.17 1.90 -10.00
C SER A 42 -11.82 1.33 -10.42
N TYR A 43 -11.86 0.40 -11.38
CA TYR A 43 -10.65 -0.14 -12.02
C TYR A 43 -9.77 0.97 -12.60
N GLY A 44 -10.38 1.92 -13.31
CA GLY A 44 -9.67 3.04 -13.92
C GLY A 44 -8.92 3.89 -12.89
N LEU A 45 -9.48 4.07 -11.68
CA LEU A 45 -8.76 4.79 -10.63
C LEU A 45 -7.57 3.98 -10.12
N VAL A 46 -7.69 2.66 -9.95
CA VAL A 46 -6.54 1.83 -9.54
C VAL A 46 -5.44 1.90 -10.60
N TYR A 47 -5.79 1.77 -11.88
CA TYR A 47 -4.82 1.86 -12.99
C TYR A 47 -4.21 3.26 -13.17
N HIS A 48 -4.91 4.30 -12.74
CA HIS A 48 -4.36 5.65 -12.68
C HIS A 48 -3.21 5.77 -11.66
N TYR A 49 -3.30 5.05 -10.53
CA TYR A 49 -2.24 5.04 -9.52
C TYR A 49 -1.15 3.99 -9.79
N PHE A 50 -1.51 2.83 -10.34
CA PHE A 50 -0.62 1.68 -10.51
C PHE A 50 -0.89 0.99 -11.84
N ALA A 51 0.08 1.02 -12.75
CA ALA A 51 -0.07 0.46 -14.09
C ALA A 51 -0.20 -1.08 -14.08
N SER A 52 0.37 -1.74 -13.07
CA SER A 52 0.29 -3.19 -12.89
C SER A 52 0.20 -3.59 -11.41
N LYS A 53 -0.01 -4.90 -11.17
CA LYS A 53 -0.01 -5.46 -9.82
C LYS A 53 1.40 -5.47 -9.23
N GLU A 54 2.39 -5.64 -10.09
CA GLU A 54 3.81 -5.60 -9.81
C GLU A 54 4.21 -4.21 -9.34
N ASP A 55 3.82 -3.15 -10.06
CA ASP A 55 4.09 -1.75 -9.65
C ASP A 55 3.47 -1.43 -8.28
N LEU A 56 2.24 -1.90 -8.04
CA LEU A 56 1.58 -1.76 -6.75
C LEU A 56 2.33 -2.51 -5.64
N PHE A 57 2.84 -3.69 -5.93
CA PHE A 57 3.60 -4.49 -4.97
C PHE A 57 4.98 -3.90 -4.68
N ASP A 58 5.66 -3.34 -5.68
CA ASP A 58 6.91 -2.63 -5.50
C ASP A 58 6.72 -1.39 -4.63
N ALA A 59 5.65 -0.61 -4.87
CA ALA A 59 5.31 0.52 -4.01
C ALA A 59 4.97 0.09 -2.57
N ILE A 60 4.37 -1.10 -2.37
CA ILE A 60 4.17 -1.67 -1.02
C ILE A 60 5.53 -1.97 -0.36
N GLN A 61 6.43 -2.63 -1.10
CA GLN A 61 7.76 -3.01 -0.62
C GLN A 61 8.58 -1.78 -0.25
N GLU A 62 8.65 -0.77 -1.10
CA GLU A 62 9.35 0.50 -0.84
C GLU A 62 8.87 1.14 0.47
N ARG A 63 7.54 1.18 0.68
CA ARG A 63 6.97 1.73 1.92
C ARG A 63 7.33 0.89 3.15
N TRP A 64 7.42 -0.43 3.01
CA TRP A 64 7.79 -1.33 4.10
C TRP A 64 9.26 -1.21 4.44
N TRP A 65 10.13 -1.16 3.42
CA TRP A 65 11.55 -0.93 3.61
C TRP A 65 11.81 0.42 4.26
N GLY A 66 11.18 1.50 3.79
CA GLY A 66 11.33 2.81 4.43
C GLY A 66 10.95 2.80 5.91
N ARG A 67 9.83 2.15 6.27
CA ARG A 67 9.44 2.00 7.69
C ARG A 67 10.41 1.14 8.49
N LEU A 68 10.90 0.05 7.91
CA LEU A 68 11.86 -0.81 8.60
C LEU A 68 13.19 -0.08 8.81
N PHE A 69 13.68 0.65 7.80
CA PHE A 69 14.87 1.49 7.92
C PHE A 69 14.72 2.55 9.01
N GLU A 70 13.59 3.25 9.08
CA GLU A 70 13.33 4.23 10.15
C GLU A 70 13.28 3.57 11.54
N LEU A 71 12.66 2.39 11.67
CA LEU A 71 12.68 1.62 12.92
C LEU A 71 14.10 1.24 13.32
N MET A 72 14.90 0.73 12.37
CA MET A 72 16.29 0.36 12.60
C MET A 72 17.13 1.57 13.03
N LYS A 73 16.95 2.73 12.38
CA LYS A 73 17.62 4.00 12.72
C LYS A 73 17.30 4.45 14.15
N ASN A 74 16.03 4.37 14.55
CA ASN A 74 15.57 4.77 15.88
C ASN A 74 16.09 3.83 16.99
N LEU A 75 16.25 2.54 16.67
CA LEU A 75 16.77 1.54 17.62
C LEU A 75 18.31 1.54 17.71
N ALA A 76 19.01 1.78 16.59
CA ALA A 76 20.46 1.72 16.53
C ALA A 76 21.16 2.95 17.15
N GLY A 77 20.44 4.07 17.34
CA GLY A 77 21.00 5.30 17.91
C GLY A 77 22.20 5.88 17.16
N THR A 78 22.55 5.37 15.98
CA THR A 78 23.74 5.72 15.22
C THR A 78 23.43 5.88 13.73
N PRO A 79 24.01 6.88 13.05
CA PRO A 79 23.84 7.07 11.62
C PRO A 79 24.67 6.03 10.87
N LEU A 80 24.03 5.23 10.04
CA LEU A 80 24.72 4.45 9.00
C LEU A 80 25.12 5.42 7.89
N SER A 81 26.43 5.60 7.74
CA SER A 81 27.11 6.40 6.72
C SER A 81 26.75 5.98 5.31
#